data_AF-A0A414ZQ75-F1
#
_entry.id   AF-A0A414ZQ75-F1
#
_cell.length_a   1.000
_cell.length_b   1.000
_cell.length_c   1.000
_cell.angle_alpha   90.00
_cell.angle_beta   90.00
_cell.angle_gamma   90.00
#
_symmetry.space_group_name_H-M   'P 1'
#
loop_
_entity.id
_entity.type
_entity.pdbx_description
1 polymer ?
#
loop_
_entity_poly.entity_id
_entity_poly.type
_entity_poly.pdbx_seq_one_letter_code
_entity_poly.pdbx_strand_id
1 'polypeptide(L)' 'MKRSELEKHIGESVEVKLFDGDTMQGVLRKTGTEEVRNNPNLYLKGGYYFLSHKDTYVCKSCLFRVSHIKSLKVLQEE' A
#
# COMPACT_ATOMS: atom_id res chain seq x y z
N MET A 1 4.42 -2.24 13.04
CA MET A 1 5.46 -2.03 12.01
C MET A 1 5.95 -0.58 12.06
N LYS A 2 7.21 -0.28 11.72
CA LYS A 2 7.70 1.12 11.65
C LYS A 2 7.35 1.71 10.29
N ARG A 3 6.97 3.00 10.23
CA ARG A 3 6.68 3.70 8.96
C ARG A 3 7.87 3.67 7.99
N SER A 4 9.08 3.90 8.48
CA SER A 4 10.29 3.89 7.64
C SER A 4 10.54 2.56 6.95
N GLU A 5 10.22 1.42 7.57
CA GLU A 5 10.40 0.12 6.93
C GLU A 5 9.38 -0.08 5.81
N LEU A 6 8.12 0.30 6.04
CA LEU A 6 7.10 0.23 5.00
C LEU A 6 7.42 1.17 3.82
N GLU A 7 7.90 2.38 4.11
CA GLU A 7 8.22 3.37 3.08
C GLU A 7 9.39 2.97 2.18
N LYS A 8 10.30 2.09 2.64
CA LYS A 8 11.37 1.52 1.80
C LYS A 8 10.84 0.62 0.68
N HIS A 9 9.68 -0.01 0.89
CA HIS A 9 9.07 -0.94 -0.07
C HIS A 9 8.03 -0.27 -0.97
N ILE A 10 7.94 1.07 -0.97
CA ILE A 10 7.04 1.78 -1.90
C ILE A 10 7.52 1.53 -3.33
N GLY A 11 6.60 1.10 -4.19
CA GLY A 11 6.88 0.71 -5.56
C GLY A 11 7.24 -0.77 -5.73
N GLU A 12 7.47 -1.50 -4.64
CA GLU A 12 7.68 -2.96 -4.69
C GLU A 12 6.37 -3.73 -4.56
N SER A 13 6.37 -4.95 -5.11
CA SER A 13 5.28 -5.90 -4.90
C SER A 13 5.40 -6.49 -3.49
N VAL A 14 4.36 -6.31 -2.69
CA VAL A 14 4.31 -6.81 -1.32
C VAL A 14 2.98 -7.49 -1.05
N GLU A 15 3.03 -8.43 -0.13
CA GLU A 15 1.89 -9.03 0.53
C GLU A 15 1.73 -8.39 1.91
N VAL A 16 0.60 -7.73 2.12
CA VAL A 16 0.21 -7.14 3.41
C VAL A 16 -0.85 -8.01 4.05
N LYS A 17 -0.58 -8.45 5.28
CA LYS A 17 -1.57 -9.08 6.15
C LYS A 17 -2.08 -8.07 7.16
N LEU A 18 -3.37 -7.78 7.13
CA LEU A 18 -4.03 -6.90 8.08
C LEU A 18 -4.32 -7.62 9.40
N PHE A 19 -4.60 -6.84 10.44
CA PHE A 19 -4.96 -7.38 11.75
C PHE A 19 -6.25 -8.22 11.72
N ASP A 20 -7.16 -7.92 10.79
CA ASP A 20 -8.43 -8.61 10.57
C ASP A 20 -8.27 -10.03 9.99
N GLY A 21 -7.06 -10.40 9.55
CA GLY A 21 -6.79 -11.68 8.89
C GLY A 21 -6.79 -11.60 7.36
N ASP A 22 -7.32 -10.50 6.81
CA ASP A 22 -7.23 -10.18 5.38
C ASP A 22 -5.79 -10.12 4.90
N THR A 23 -5.52 -10.79 3.78
CA THR A 23 -4.21 -10.83 3.14
C THR A 23 -4.35 -10.31 1.73
N MET A 24 -3.58 -9.28 1.40
CA MET A 24 -3.69 -8.55 0.14
C MET A 24 -2.31 -8.47 -0.50
N GLN A 25 -2.24 -8.69 -1.82
CA GLN A 25 -1.01 -8.67 -2.58
C GLN A 25 -1.08 -7.63 -3.70
N GLY A 26 -0.02 -6.83 -3.83
CA GLY A 26 0.11 -5.86 -4.92
C GLY A 26 1.29 -4.92 -4.73
N VAL A 27 1.37 -3.92 -5.59
CA VAL A 27 2.42 -2.89 -5.52
C VAL A 27 2.07 -1.87 -4.44
N LEU A 28 2.94 -1.70 -3.47
CA LEU A 28 2.75 -0.77 -2.36
C LEU A 28 2.87 0.68 -2.85
N ARG A 29 1.81 1.45 -2.62
CA ARG A 29 1.75 2.88 -2.97
C ARG A 29 1.24 3.69 -1.78
N LYS A 30 1.60 4.98 -1.76
CA LYS A 30 1.23 5.93 -0.73
C LYS A 30 0.16 6.88 -1.26
N THR A 31 -0.79 7.26 -0.41
CA THR A 31 -1.77 8.30 -0.74
C THR A 31 -1.16 9.69 -0.66
N GLY A 32 -1.74 10.65 -1.37
CA GLY A 32 -1.28 12.03 -1.36
C GLY A 32 0.00 12.31 -2.17
N THR A 33 0.37 11.41 -3.08
CA THR A 33 1.34 11.72 -4.16
C THR A 33 0.65 12.48 -5.29
N GLU A 34 1.42 13.27 -6.05
CA GLU A 34 0.89 14.05 -7.19
C GLU A 34 0.21 13.16 -8.23
N GLU A 35 0.68 11.94 -8.40
CA GLU A 35 0.14 10.94 -9.34
C GLU A 35 -1.29 10.50 -9.01
N VAL A 36 -1.67 10.54 -7.72
CA VAL A 36 -3.02 10.16 -7.25
C VAL A 36 -3.90 11.37 -6.92
N ARG A 37 -3.41 12.58 -7.20
CA ARG A 37 -4.12 13.85 -6.95
C ARG A 37 -5.45 13.95 -7.70
N ASN A 38 -5.52 13.34 -8.89
CA ASN A 38 -6.75 13.27 -9.68
C ASN A 38 -7.80 12.30 -9.14
N ASN A 39 -7.45 11.44 -8.18
CA ASN A 39 -8.40 10.51 -7.58
C ASN A 39 -8.83 11.03 -6.20
N PRO A 40 -10.06 11.56 -6.05
CA PRO A 40 -10.51 12.16 -4.80
C PRO A 40 -10.44 11.19 -3.61
N ASN A 41 -10.60 9.89 -3.85
CA ASN A 41 -10.46 8.85 -2.82
C ASN A 41 -9.02 8.69 -2.28
N LEU A 42 -8.01 9.03 -3.08
CA LEU A 42 -6.59 8.91 -2.74
C LEU A 42 -5.94 10.24 -2.32
N TYR A 43 -6.65 11.35 -2.52
CA TYR A 43 -6.25 12.68 -2.09
C TYR A 43 -6.55 12.94 -0.59
N LEU A 44 -7.46 12.17 0.00
CA LEU A 44 -8.21 12.58 1.20
C LEU A 44 -7.47 12.55 2.55
N LYS A 45 -6.25 11.99 2.67
CA LYS A 45 -5.44 12.09 3.90
C LYS A 45 -4.02 11.52 3.71
N GLY A 46 -3.01 12.29 4.11
CA GLY A 46 -1.64 11.80 4.20
C GLY A 46 -1.48 10.70 5.26
N GLY A 47 -0.58 9.75 5.02
CA GLY A 47 -0.26 8.67 5.95
C GLY A 47 -1.09 7.39 5.80
N TYR A 48 -1.78 7.23 4.67
CA TYR A 48 -2.40 5.97 4.24
C TYR A 48 -1.62 5.34 3.09
N TYR A 49 -1.78 4.03 2.98
CA TYR A 49 -1.14 3.18 1.99
C TYR A 49 -2.20 2.30 1.35
N PHE A 50 -1.95 1.92 0.10
CA PHE A 50 -2.80 1.01 -0.65
C PHE A 50 -1.93 0.12 -1.53
N LEU A 51 -2.51 -0.99 -1.96
CA LEU A 51 -1.93 -1.90 -2.93
C LEU A 51 -2.60 -1.68 -4.27
N SER A 52 -1.75 -1.53 -5.27
CA SER A 52 -2.13 -1.35 -6.67
C SER A 52 -1.77 -2.59 -7.48
N HIS A 53 -2.39 -2.77 -8.65
CA HIS A 53 -1.93 -3.78 -9.59
C HIS A 53 -0.57 -3.41 -10.17
N LYS A 54 0.25 -4.41 -10.55
CA LYS A 54 1.39 -4.18 -11.43
C LYS A 54 0.90 -3.43 -12.67
N ASP A 55 1.62 -2.39 -13.06
CA ASP A 55 1.34 -1.51 -14.21
C ASP A 55 0.11 -0.58 -14.15
N THR A 56 -0.66 -0.55 -13.06
CA THR A 56 -1.81 0.38 -12.99
C THR A 56 -1.95 1.05 -11.62
N TYR A 57 -2.48 2.28 -11.62
CA TYR A 57 -2.88 2.99 -10.39
C TYR A 57 -4.27 2.58 -9.89
N VAL A 58 -4.81 1.48 -10.39
CA VAL A 58 -6.09 0.94 -9.95
C VAL A 58 -5.89 0.32 -8.58
N CYS A 59 -6.59 0.88 -7.60
CA CYS A 59 -6.58 0.36 -6.23
C CYS A 59 -7.16 -1.05 -6.23
N LYS A 60 -6.32 -2.03 -5.89
CA LYS A 60 -6.73 -3.42 -5.68
C LYS A 60 -7.15 -3.66 -4.23
N SER A 61 -6.74 -2.77 -3.32
CA SER A 61 -7.00 -2.91 -1.89
C SER A 61 -7.75 -1.73 -1.28
N CYS A 62 -8.24 -1.97 -0.07
CA CYS A 62 -8.65 -0.92 0.86
C CYS A 62 -7.45 -0.07 1.29
N LEU A 63 -7.74 1.15 1.71
CA LEU A 63 -6.77 2.05 2.33
C LEU A 63 -6.43 1.56 3.74
N PHE A 64 -5.15 1.35 4.03
CA PHE A 64 -4.68 0.94 5.35
C PHE A 64 -3.59 1.85 5.89
N ARG A 65 -3.44 1.84 7.21
CA ARG A 65 -2.34 2.50 7.92
C ARG A 65 -1.30 1.47 8.32
N VAL A 66 -0.08 1.92 8.57
CA VAL A 66 0.99 1.10 9.18
C VAL A 66 0.56 0.39 10.46
N SER A 67 -0.34 1.00 11.24
CA SER A 67 -0.88 0.41 12.47
C SER A 67 -1.80 -0.79 12.22
N HIS A 68 -2.40 -0.90 11.02
CA HIS A 68 -3.30 -2.00 10.67
C HIS A 68 -2.53 -3.21 10.13
N ILE A 69 -1.26 -3.04 9.78
CA ILE A 69 -0.44 -4.09 9.20
C ILE A 69 0.07 -5.00 10.31
N LYS A 70 -0.37 -6.26 10.27
CA LYS A 70 0.11 -7.33 11.15
C LYS A 70 1.41 -7.93 10.62
N SER A 71 1.52 -8.14 9.31
CA SER A 71 2.72 -8.65 8.65
C SER A 71 2.85 -8.07 7.23
N LEU A 72 4.08 -7.88 6.77
CA LEU A 72 4.42 -7.48 5.41
C LEU A 72 5.45 -8.47 4.89
N LYS A 73 5.24 -9.00 3.69
CA LYS A 73 6.17 -9.88 3.00
C LYS A 73 6.43 -9.30 1.62
N VAL A 74 7.70 -9.07 1.29
CA VAL A 74 8.07 -8.57 -0.04
C VAL A 74 8.03 -9.74 -1.02
N LEU A 75 7.33 -9.56 -2.13
CA LEU A 75 7.29 -10.49 -3.25
C LEU A 75 8.34 -10.00 -4.24
N GLN A 76 9.60 -10.39 -4.02
CA GLN A 76 10.64 -10.20 -5.03
C GLN A 76 10.37 -11.20 -6.15
N GLU A 77 10.07 -10.71 -7.35
CA GLU A 77 10.17 -11.53 -8.56
C GLU A 77 11.67 -11.62 -8.89
N GLU A 78 12.19 -12.84 -8.73
CA GLU A 78 13.56 -13.26 -9.09
C GLU A 78 13.75 -13.27 -10.62
#